data_AF-A0A3D4NJ13-F1
#
_entry.id   AF-A0A3D4NJ13-F1
#
_cell.length_a   1.000
_cell.length_b   1.000
_cell.length_c   1.000
_cell.angle_alpha   90.00
_cell.angle_beta   90.00
_cell.angle_gamma   90.00
#
_symmetry.space_group_name_H-M   'P 1'
#
loop_
_entity.id
_entity.type
_entity.pdbx_description
1 polymer ?
#
loop_
_entity_poly.entity_id
_entity_poly.type
_entity_poly.pdbx_seq_one_letter_code
_entity_poly.pdbx_strand_id
1 'polypeptide(L)' 'MSTGHCVEGTPDLSGNNLADFNLGVACSSNSYLDNNGSALQIFRFTSTAQNGTPGSRFDYAYRQLAATIEKGTP' A
#
# COMPACT_ATOMS: atom_id res chain seq x y z
N MET A 1 7.63 -1.82 -22.23
CA MET A 1 6.31 -1.86 -21.59
C MET A 1 6.54 -1.92 -20.09
N SER A 2 6.13 -0.91 -19.32
CA SER A 2 6.22 -0.97 -17.85
C SER A 2 5.06 -1.82 -17.35
N THR A 3 5.36 -3.08 -17.03
CA THR A 3 4.46 -3.92 -16.23
C THR A 3 4.27 -3.20 -14.89
N GLY A 4 3.00 -2.92 -14.54
CA GLY A 4 2.74 -2.29 -13.24
C GLY A 4 3.16 -3.29 -12.19
N HIS A 5 4.21 -2.99 -11.43
CA HIS A 5 4.68 -3.89 -10.39
C HIS A 5 4.00 -3.55 -9.07
N CYS A 6 3.51 -4.59 -8.43
CA CYS A 6 3.02 -4.50 -7.07
C CYS A 6 4.25 -4.46 -6.16
N VAL A 7 4.57 -3.29 -5.60
CA VAL A 7 5.76 -3.11 -4.77
C VAL A 7 5.31 -2.92 -3.32
N GLU A 8 5.73 -3.86 -2.49
CA GLU A 8 5.67 -3.74 -1.04
C GLU A 8 6.94 -3.10 -0.49
N GLY A 9 6.90 -2.62 0.76
CA GLY A 9 8.10 -2.15 1.43
C GLY A 9 7.83 -1.32 2.67
N THR A 10 8.91 -0.80 3.23
CA THR A 10 8.90 0.05 4.42
C THR A 10 9.62 1.37 4.10
N PRO A 11 8.93 2.37 3.53
CA PRO A 11 9.54 3.66 3.23
C PRO A 11 10.14 4.31 4.47
N ASP A 12 11.35 4.86 4.36
CA ASP A 12 11.99 5.57 5.45
C ASP A 12 11.36 6.96 5.63
N LEU A 13 10.91 7.23 6.86
CA LEU A 13 10.29 8.49 7.26
C LEU A 13 11.20 9.37 8.13
N SER A 14 12.43 8.91 8.42
CA SER A 14 13.37 9.56 9.35
C SER A 14 13.66 11.03 9.00
N GLY A 15 13.69 11.39 7.72
CA GLY A 15 13.93 12.75 7.24
C GLY A 15 12.74 13.71 7.27
N ASN A 16 11.55 13.27 7.73
CA ASN A 16 10.29 14.02 7.56
C ASN A 16 9.61 14.41 8.90
N ASN A 17 10.37 14.52 10.00
CA ASN A 17 9.82 14.67 11.36
C ASN A 17 8.87 13.53 11.77
N LEU A 18 9.00 12.37 11.13
CA LEU A 18 8.16 11.19 11.31
C LEU A 18 9.01 9.96 11.67
N ALA A 19 10.23 10.17 12.21
CA ALA A 19 11.16 9.09 12.57
C ALA A 19 10.58 8.08 13.57
N ASP A 20 9.64 8.53 14.40
CA ASP A 20 8.92 7.68 15.35
C ASP A 20 7.89 6.75 14.69
N PHE A 21 7.47 7.05 13.45
CA PHE A 21 6.49 6.26 12.72
C PHE A 21 7.16 5.20 11.86
N ASN A 22 6.69 3.97 11.99
CA ASN A 22 6.97 2.91 11.04
C ASN A 22 5.87 2.88 10.00
N LEU A 23 6.22 3.04 8.71
CA LEU A 23 5.32 2.89 7.58
C LEU A 23 5.60 1.57 6.86
N GLY A 24 4.59 0.71 6.79
CA GLY A 24 4.59 -0.48 5.95
C GLY A 24 3.60 -0.32 4.79
N VAL A 25 4.02 -0.68 3.59
CA VAL A 25 3.19 -0.74 2.39
C VAL A 25 3.09 -2.20 1.97
N ALA A 26 1.90 -2.76 2.07
CA ALA A 26 1.56 -4.05 1.48
C ALA A 26 0.94 -3.83 0.10
N CYS A 27 1.25 -4.70 -0.84
CA CYS A 27 0.64 -4.71 -2.16
C CYS A 27 0.25 -6.13 -2.55
N SER A 28 -0.95 -6.31 -3.09
CA SER A 28 -1.36 -7.54 -3.79
C SER A 28 -1.94 -7.22 -5.16
N SER A 29 -1.77 -8.11 -6.13
CA SER A 29 -2.35 -7.94 -7.46
C SER A 29 -2.94 -9.24 -7.98
N ASN A 30 -4.10 -9.15 -8.61
CA ASN A 30 -4.79 -10.28 -9.22
C ASN A 30 -5.14 -9.93 -10.66
N SER A 31 -5.07 -10.93 -11.54
CA SER A 31 -5.48 -10.82 -12.94
C SER A 31 -6.90 -11.35 -13.13
N TYR A 32 -7.66 -10.67 -13.99
CA TYR A 32 -9.04 -10.96 -14.34
C TYR A 32 -9.21 -10.81 -15.86
N LEU A 33 -10.34 -11.30 -16.35
CA LEU A 33 -10.85 -10.94 -17.68
C LEU A 33 -12.06 -10.03 -17.49
N ASP A 34 -12.17 -8.98 -18.29
CA ASP A 34 -13.37 -8.16 -18.37
C ASP A 34 -14.49 -8.89 -19.15
N ASN A 35 -15.65 -8.24 -19.28
CA ASN A 35 -16.80 -8.80 -19.98
C ASN A 35 -16.56 -9.05 -21.48
N ASN A 36 -15.51 -8.47 -22.06
CA ASN A 36 -15.13 -8.62 -23.46
C ASN A 36 -13.96 -9.61 -23.64
N GLY A 37 -13.50 -10.24 -22.55
CA GLY A 37 -12.35 -11.15 -22.57
C GLY A 37 -10.99 -10.44 -22.56
N SER A 38 -10.96 -9.12 -22.33
CA SER A 38 -9.71 -8.36 -22.24
C SER A 38 -9.09 -8.56 -20.86
N ALA A 39 -7.76 -8.67 -20.80
CA ALA A 39 -7.08 -8.83 -19.53
C ALA A 39 -7.10 -7.53 -18.71
N LEU A 40 -7.40 -7.69 -17.42
CA LEU A 40 -7.47 -6.66 -16.40
C LEU A 40 -6.59 -7.07 -15.23
N GLN A 41 -5.79 -6.15 -14.70
CA GLN A 41 -5.07 -6.36 -13.45
C GLN A 41 -5.59 -5.40 -12.39
N ILE A 42 -5.96 -5.95 -11.23
CA ILE A 42 -6.40 -5.17 -10.07
C ILE A 42 -5.32 -5.23 -9.01
N PHE A 43 -4.82 -4.07 -8.63
CA PHE A 43 -3.84 -3.88 -7.57
C PHE A 43 -4.53 -3.37 -6.31
N ARG A 44 -4.17 -3.91 -5.15
CA ARG A 44 -4.65 -3.49 -3.84
C ARG A 44 -3.47 -3.12 -2.98
N PHE A 45 -3.42 -1.87 -2.57
CA PHE A 45 -2.39 -1.31 -1.71
C PHE A 45 -2.98 -1.09 -0.32
N THR A 46 -2.20 -1.42 0.71
CA THR A 46 -2.51 -1.05 2.09
C THR A 46 -1.27 -0.45 2.71
N SER A 47 -1.33 0.85 3.00
CA SER A 47 -0.27 1.57 3.72
C SER A 47 -0.68 1.72 5.17
N THR A 48 0.15 1.26 6.09
CA THR A 48 -0.08 1.35 7.54
C THR A 48 1.06 2.08 8.21
N ALA A 49 0.76 3.17 8.92
CA ALA A 49 1.72 3.94 9.69
C ALA A 49 1.35 3.93 11.18
N GLN A 50 2.30 3.61 12.05
CA GLN A 50 2.11 3.66 13.50
C GLN A 50 3.41 4.03 14.24
N ASN A 51 3.30 4.74 15.36
CA ASN A 51 4.44 5.19 16.17
C ASN A 51 4.68 4.35 17.45
N GLY A 52 4.13 3.15 17.50
CA GLY A 52 4.23 2.24 18.65
C GLY A 52 3.09 1.22 18.63
N THR A 53 2.72 0.70 19.80
CA THR A 53 1.54 -0.16 19.99
C THR A 53 0.51 0.51 20.89
N PRO A 54 -0.79 0.14 20.80
CA PRO A 54 -1.82 0.68 21.69
C PRO A 54 -1.44 0.54 23.17
N GLY A 55 -1.51 1.64 23.92
CA GLY A 55 -1.17 1.68 25.35
C GLY A 55 0.33 1.81 25.66
N SER A 56 1.23 1.71 24.68
CA SER A 56 2.67 1.91 24.90
C SER A 56 3.09 3.38 24.96
N ARG A 57 2.28 4.28 24.39
CA ARG A 57 2.55 5.72 24.26
C ARG A 57 1.30 6.53 24.54
N PHE A 58 1.46 7.68 25.20
CA PHE A 58 0.36 8.63 25.41
C PHE A 58 -0.04 9.32 24.10
N ASP A 59 0.89 9.44 23.16
CA ASP A 59 0.72 10.00 21.81
C ASP A 59 0.63 8.92 20.73
N TYR A 60 0.19 7.70 21.10
CA TYR A 60 0.01 6.62 20.13
C TYR A 60 -0.93 7.05 19.00
N ALA A 61 -0.49 6.82 17.77
CA ALA A 61 -1.23 7.11 16.56
C ALA A 61 -1.09 5.96 15.57
N TYR A 62 -2.21 5.60 14.94
CA TYR A 62 -2.32 4.61 13.89
C TYR A 62 -3.08 5.20 12.71
N ARG A 63 -2.55 5.01 11.50
CA ARG A 63 -3.21 5.41 10.26
C ARG A 63 -3.10 4.27 9.25
N GLN A 64 -4.20 3.99 8.58
CA GLN A 64 -4.23 3.06 7.45
C GLN A 64 -4.89 3.72 6.25
N LEU A 65 -4.28 3.57 5.08
CA LEU A 65 -4.85 3.97 3.80
C LEU A 65 -4.88 2.75 2.89
N ALA A 66 -6.04 2.47 2.33
CA ALA A 66 -6.23 1.42 1.34
C ALA A 66 -6.61 2.03 0.00
N ALA A 67 -6.03 1.51 -1.08
CA ALA A 67 -6.34 1.93 -2.44
C ALA A 67 -6.42 0.73 -3.38
N THR A 68 -7.33 0.80 -4.35
CA THR A 68 -7.48 -0.18 -5.42
C THR A 68 -7.25 0.52 -6.76
N ILE A 69 -6.40 -0.07 -7.61
CA ILE A 69 -6.12 0.44 -8.95
C ILE A 69 -6.44 -0.66 -9.96
N GLU A 70 -7.24 -0.31 -10.95
CA GLU A 70 -7.56 -1.16 -12.09
C GLU A 70 -6.73 -0.74 -13.30
N LYS A 71 -6.02 -1.69 -13.92
CA LYS A 71 -5.22 -1.46 -15.11
C LYS A 71 -5.63 -2.45 -16.20
N GLY A 72 -6.26 -1.95 -17.26
CA GLY A 72 -6.42 -2.72 -18.49
C GLY A 72 -5.05 -2.98 -19.11
N THR A 73 -4.79 -4.21 -19.54
CA THR A 73 -3.67 -4.48 -20.45
C THR A 73 -4.10 -4.13 -21.88
N PRO A 74 -3.28 -3.36 -22.61
CA PRO A 74 -3.57 -3.02 -24.01
C PRO A 74 -3.58 -4.25 -24.92
#